data_AF-A0A8S0GWU5-F1
#
_entry.id   AF-A0A8S0GWU5-F1
#
_cell.length_a   1.000
_cell.length_b   1.000
_cell.length_c   1.000
_cell.angle_alpha   90.00
_cell.angle_beta   90.00
_cell.angle_gamma   90.00
#
_symmetry.space_group_name_H-M   'P 1'
#
loop_
_entity.id
_entity.type
_entity.pdbx_description
1 polymer ?
#
loop_
_entity_poly.entity_id
_entity_poly.type
_entity_poly.pdbx_seq_one_letter_code
_entity_poly.pdbx_strand_id
1 'polypeptide(L)'
;MVTISLIATAYIQPQDAGSASSLFNILRNLGGAIGIALLATLLDARTKTYFDYLREAVVPSNPQVAERLATLTEKFGSETAALGKLSEITHQQAQIMAYNDAFHFVGIALGISMLAILLTKALPKGLKAGEAH
;
A
#
# COMPACT_ATOMS: atom_id res chain seq x y z
N MET A 1 11.86 -19.56 -0.01
CA MET A 1 12.82 -18.51 0.45
C MET A 1 14.19 -18.63 -0.23
N VAL A 2 14.69 -19.84 -0.52
CA VAL A 2 16.07 -20.07 -1.01
C VAL A 2 16.29 -19.60 -2.47
N THR A 3 15.26 -19.55 -3.32
CA THR A 3 15.40 -19.27 -4.76
C THR A 3 15.86 -17.85 -5.11
N ILE A 4 15.38 -16.80 -4.41
CA ILE A 4 15.77 -15.41 -4.72
C ILE A 4 17.17 -15.09 -4.17
N SER A 5 17.47 -15.51 -2.93
CA SER A 5 18.81 -15.36 -2.38
C SER A 5 19.85 -16.10 -3.23
N LEU A 6 19.54 -17.32 -3.71
CA LEU A 6 20.41 -18.06 -4.63
C LEU A 6 20.71 -17.29 -5.93
N ILE A 7 19.70 -16.66 -6.53
CA ILE A 7 19.88 -15.85 -7.74
C ILE A 7 20.73 -14.61 -7.43
N ALA A 8 20.51 -13.96 -6.29
CA ALA A 8 21.27 -12.78 -5.86
C ALA A 8 22.75 -13.10 -5.57
N THR A 9 23.05 -14.32 -5.11
CA THR A 9 24.42 -14.78 -4.84
C THR A 9 25.05 -15.54 -6.00
N ALA A 10 24.37 -15.70 -7.15
CA ALA A 10 24.79 -16.55 -8.26
C ALA A 10 26.14 -16.17 -8.89
N TYR A 11 26.61 -14.93 -8.67
CA TYR A 11 27.88 -14.40 -9.17
C TYR A 11 28.91 -14.14 -8.07
N ILE A 12 28.63 -14.56 -6.83
CA ILE A 12 29.51 -14.38 -5.66
C ILE A 12 30.28 -15.67 -5.40
N GLN A 13 31.55 -15.54 -4.97
CA GLN A 13 32.38 -16.71 -4.67
C GLN A 13 31.72 -17.57 -3.57
N PRO A 14 31.83 -18.92 -3.61
CA PRO A 14 31.13 -19.81 -2.68
C PRO A 14 31.38 -19.49 -1.19
N GLN A 15 32.58 -19.02 -0.88
CA GLN A 15 32.98 -18.60 0.48
C GLN A 15 32.21 -17.37 1.01
N ASP A 16 31.72 -16.50 0.12
CA ASP A 16 31.01 -15.26 0.46
C ASP A 16 29.49 -15.37 0.31
N ALA A 17 29.00 -16.47 -0.27
CA ALA A 17 27.59 -16.70 -0.54
C ALA A 17 26.72 -16.68 0.73
N GLY A 18 27.25 -17.19 1.85
CA GLY A 18 26.56 -17.14 3.15
C GLY A 18 26.33 -15.71 3.65
N SER A 19 27.37 -14.87 3.60
CA SER A 19 27.33 -13.45 3.98
C SER A 19 26.42 -12.64 3.04
N ALA A 20 26.43 -12.94 1.75
CA ALA A 20 25.58 -12.26 0.79
C ALA A 20 24.08 -12.63 0.97
N SER A 21 23.79 -13.90 1.27
CA SER A 21 22.42 -14.36 1.56
C SER A 21 21.84 -13.74 2.84
N SER A 22 22.67 -13.63 3.90
CA SER A 22 22.26 -12.99 5.15
C SER A 22 21.98 -11.49 4.96
N LEU A 23 22.86 -10.79 4.22
CA LEU A 23 22.66 -9.38 3.87
C LEU A 23 21.38 -9.18 3.05
N PHE A 24 21.11 -10.02 2.05
CA PHE A 24 19.88 -9.95 1.25
C PHE A 24 18.63 -10.08 2.11
N ASN A 25 18.61 -11.02 3.06
CA ASN A 25 17.48 -11.20 3.97
C ASN A 25 17.27 -9.98 4.87
N ILE A 26 18.35 -9.36 5.37
CA ILE A 26 18.27 -8.13 6.17
C ILE A 26 17.68 -7.00 5.32
N LEU A 27 18.22 -6.77 4.12
CA LEU A 27 17.74 -5.72 3.21
C LEU A 27 16.27 -5.92 2.84
N ARG A 28 15.84 -7.18 2.61
CA ARG A 28 14.44 -7.51 2.31
C ARG A 28 13.52 -7.20 3.48
N ASN A 29 13.87 -7.62 4.70
CA ASN A 29 13.05 -7.37 5.88
C ASN A 29 12.99 -5.87 6.21
N LEU A 30 14.13 -5.18 6.12
CA LEU A 30 14.22 -3.74 6.34
C LEU A 30 13.42 -2.96 5.27
N GLY A 31 13.61 -3.29 4.00
CA GLY A 31 12.86 -2.69 2.90
C GLY A 31 11.36 -2.93 3.02
N GLY A 32 10.95 -4.12 3.46
CA GLY A 32 9.55 -4.41 3.76
C GLY A 32 8.97 -3.52 4.86
N ALA A 33 9.70 -3.38 5.98
CA ALA A 33 9.27 -2.51 7.09
C ALA A 33 9.19 -1.04 6.68
N ILE A 34 10.18 -0.53 5.96
CA ILE A 34 10.20 0.85 5.44
C ILE A 34 9.04 1.05 4.46
N GLY A 35 8.81 0.10 3.54
CA GLY A 35 7.72 0.18 2.57
C GLY A 35 6.35 0.26 3.24
N ILE A 36 6.10 -0.57 4.27
CA ILE A 36 4.86 -0.53 5.04
C ILE A 36 4.70 0.82 5.76
N ALA A 37 5.76 1.33 6.39
CA ALA A 37 5.71 2.62 7.09
C ALA A 37 5.41 3.78 6.14
N LEU A 38 6.02 3.79 4.95
CA LEU A 38 5.77 4.79 3.92
C LEU A 38 4.32 4.70 3.41
N LEU A 39 3.80 3.49 3.16
CA LEU A 39 2.41 3.30 2.73
C LEU A 39 1.41 3.75 3.79
N ALA A 40 1.66 3.44 5.07
CA ALA A 40 0.83 3.90 6.18
C ALA A 40 0.81 5.43 6.27
N THR A 41 1.98 6.06 6.15
CA THR A 41 2.12 7.53 6.16
C THR A 41 1.40 8.17 4.97
N LEU A 42 1.54 7.60 3.78
CA LEU A 42 0.86 8.05 2.58
C LEU A 42 -0.66 7.94 2.74
N LEU A 43 -1.15 6.80 3.24
CA LEU A 43 -2.57 6.55 3.45
C LEU A 43 -3.17 7.57 4.42
N ASP A 44 -2.49 7.86 5.54
CA ASP A 44 -2.95 8.84 6.52
C ASP A 44 -3.02 10.26 5.93
N ALA A 45 -1.94 10.70 5.27
CA ALA A 45 -1.88 12.01 4.62
C ALA A 45 -2.93 12.19 3.52
N ARG A 46 -3.14 11.16 2.69
CA ARG A 46 -4.15 11.17 1.61
C ARG A 46 -5.56 11.10 2.16
N THR A 47 -5.81 10.28 3.18
CA THR A 47 -7.12 10.20 3.84
C THR A 47 -7.52 11.56 4.39
N LYS A 48 -6.60 12.25 5.09
CA LYS A 48 -6.84 13.62 5.59
C LYS A 48 -7.21 14.58 4.45
N THR A 49 -6.45 14.55 3.36
CA THR A 49 -6.67 15.42 2.19
C THR A 49 -8.04 15.17 1.55
N TYR A 50 -8.41 13.90 1.32
CA TYR A 50 -9.71 13.56 0.74
C TYR A 50 -10.86 13.85 1.71
N PHE A 51 -10.65 13.68 3.01
CA PHE A 51 -11.65 14.04 4.00
C PHE A 51 -11.91 15.55 4.01
N ASP A 52 -10.86 16.37 3.95
CA ASP A 52 -10.97 17.83 3.87
C ASP A 52 -11.69 18.27 2.58
N TYR A 53 -11.42 17.61 1.45
CA TYR A 53 -12.14 17.87 0.21
C TYR A 53 -13.62 17.47 0.28
N LEU A 54 -13.91 16.27 0.81
CA LEU A 54 -15.29 15.77 0.90
C LEU A 54 -16.11 16.58 1.90
N ARG A 55 -15.56 16.99 3.05
CA ARG A 55 -16.30 17.80 4.04
C ARG A 55 -16.73 19.15 3.46
N GLU A 56 -15.96 19.71 2.52
CA GLU A 56 -16.31 20.97 1.86
C GLU A 56 -17.49 20.79 0.88
N ALA A 57 -17.66 19.59 0.33
CA ALA A 57 -18.81 19.25 -0.50
C ALA A 57 -20.05 18.81 0.33
N VAL A 58 -19.85 18.32 1.56
CA VAL A 58 -20.92 17.91 2.49
C VAL A 58 -21.40 19.13 3.29
N VAL A 59 -22.18 19.98 2.61
CA VAL A 59 -22.77 21.19 3.21
C VAL A 59 -24.30 21.06 3.34
N PRO A 60 -24.92 21.63 4.41
CA PRO A 60 -26.37 21.61 4.59
C PRO A 60 -27.15 22.31 3.47
N SER A 61 -26.51 23.22 2.74
CA SER A 61 -27.10 23.90 1.58
C SER A 61 -27.29 23.00 0.37
N ASN A 62 -26.62 21.84 0.33
CA ASN A 62 -26.83 20.84 -0.71
C ASN A 62 -28.10 20.02 -0.39
N PRO A 63 -29.14 20.08 -1.24
CA PRO A 63 -30.41 19.39 -0.98
C PRO A 63 -30.24 17.87 -0.83
N GLN A 64 -29.27 17.26 -1.52
CA GLN A 64 -29.00 15.82 -1.38
C GLN A 64 -28.43 15.47 0.00
N VAL A 65 -27.59 16.34 0.55
CA VAL A 65 -27.02 16.17 1.90
C VAL A 65 -28.11 16.34 2.95
N ALA A 66 -28.97 17.35 2.78
CA ALA A 66 -30.10 17.60 3.66
C ALA A 66 -31.08 16.42 3.69
N GLU A 67 -31.44 15.87 2.53
CA GLU A 67 -32.32 14.68 2.45
C GLU A 67 -31.71 13.48 3.15
N ARG A 68 -30.42 13.19 2.90
CA ARG A 68 -29.71 12.09 3.55
C ARG A 68 -29.62 12.27 5.06
N LEU A 69 -29.38 13.50 5.52
CA LEU A 69 -29.35 13.82 6.94
C LEU A 69 -30.72 13.61 7.58
N ALA A 70 -31.81 14.01 6.91
CA ALA A 70 -33.17 13.78 7.38
C ALA A 70 -33.47 12.28 7.50
N THR A 71 -33.14 11.47 6.49
CA THR A 71 -33.31 10.01 6.55
C THR A 71 -32.51 9.37 7.68
N LEU A 72 -31.26 9.81 7.89
CA LEU A 72 -30.44 9.31 9.00
C LEU A 72 -31.01 9.76 10.35
N THR A 73 -31.52 10.99 10.44
CA THR A 73 -32.14 11.53 11.66
C THR A 73 -33.38 10.75 12.04
N GLU A 74 -34.23 10.41 11.06
CA GLU A 74 -35.39 9.55 11.28
C GLU A 74 -34.97 8.15 11.77
N LYS A 75 -33.94 7.57 11.17
CA LYS A 75 -33.43 6.24 11.54
C LYS A 75 -32.80 6.19 12.94
N PHE A 76 -32.04 7.22 13.32
CA PHE A 76 -31.29 7.26 14.57
C PHE A 76 -31.99 8.04 15.69
N GLY A 77 -33.11 8.70 15.40
CA GLY A 77 -33.89 9.48 16.36
C GLY A 77 -33.22 10.76 16.86
N SER A 78 -32.06 11.13 16.30
CA SER A 78 -31.26 12.29 16.70
C SER A 78 -30.44 12.81 15.54
N GLU A 79 -30.49 14.12 15.31
CA GLU A 79 -29.68 14.80 14.29
C GLU A 79 -28.18 14.69 14.60
N THR A 80 -27.79 14.75 15.87
CA THR A 80 -26.40 14.57 16.29
C THR A 80 -25.87 13.18 15.93
N ALA A 81 -26.67 12.13 16.15
CA ALA A 81 -26.32 10.77 15.78
C ALA A 81 -26.22 10.61 14.25
N ALA A 82 -27.13 11.25 13.52
CA ALA A 82 -27.13 11.26 12.06
C ALA A 82 -25.90 11.97 11.48
N LEU A 83 -25.52 13.13 12.02
CA LEU A 83 -24.30 13.86 11.67
C LEU A 83 -23.04 13.03 11.96
N GLY A 84 -22.99 12.37 13.13
CA GLY A 84 -21.90 11.45 13.47
C GLY A 84 -21.77 10.34 12.43
N LYS A 85 -22.89 9.75 12.00
CA LYS A 85 -22.88 8.70 10.98
C LYS A 85 -22.46 9.22 9.60
N LEU A 86 -22.92 10.41 9.23
CA LEU A 86 -22.55 11.05 7.96
C LEU A 86 -21.05 11.38 7.92
N SER A 87 -20.48 11.85 9.05
CA SER A 87 -19.05 12.06 9.20
C SER A 87 -18.26 10.76 9.07
N GLU A 88 -18.73 9.67 9.68
CA GLU A 88 -18.09 8.35 9.57
C GLU A 88 -18.10 7.85 8.12
N ILE A 89 -19.22 7.99 7.41
CA ILE A 89 -19.32 7.64 5.98
C ILE A 89 -18.33 8.48 5.15
N THR A 90 -18.27 9.79 5.41
CA THR A 90 -17.35 10.69 4.71
C THR A 90 -15.89 10.29 4.93
N HIS A 91 -15.53 9.89 6.15
CA HIS A 91 -14.21 9.38 6.47
C HIS A 91 -13.91 8.05 5.76
N GLN A 92 -14.87 7.12 5.72
CA GLN A 92 -14.71 5.86 4.97
C GLN A 92 -14.50 6.10 3.47
N GLN A 93 -15.23 7.04 2.86
CA GLN A 93 -15.03 7.41 1.46
C GLN A 93 -13.64 8.00 1.22
N ALA A 94 -13.18 8.89 2.09
CA ALA A 94 -11.83 9.43 2.02
C ALA A 94 -10.75 8.34 2.11
N GLN A 95 -10.94 7.34 3.00
CA GLN A 95 -10.04 6.20 3.10
C GLN A 95 -10.03 5.37 1.82
N ILE A 96 -11.19 5.10 1.20
CA ILE A 96 -11.26 4.36 -0.07
C ILE A 96 -10.47 5.06 -1.18
N MET A 97 -10.61 6.39 -1.29
CA MET A 97 -9.84 7.19 -2.25
C MET A 97 -8.33 7.13 -1.97
N ALA A 98 -7.93 7.23 -0.70
CA ALA A 98 -6.54 7.11 -0.29
C ALA A 98 -5.96 5.71 -0.55
N TYR A 99 -6.74 4.64 -0.36
CA TYR A 99 -6.34 3.28 -0.72
C TYR A 99 -6.12 3.11 -2.23
N ASN A 100 -6.93 3.78 -3.05
CA ASN A 100 -6.74 3.76 -4.50
C ASN A 100 -5.37 4.36 -4.89
N ASP A 101 -4.99 5.48 -4.28
CA ASP A 101 -3.67 6.10 -4.48
C ASP A 101 -2.54 5.16 -4.02
N ALA A 102 -2.70 4.52 -2.87
CA ALA A 102 -1.72 3.56 -2.35
C ALA A 102 -1.55 2.36 -3.31
N PHE A 103 -2.64 1.86 -3.90
CA PHE A 103 -2.59 0.80 -4.91
C PHE A 103 -1.82 1.23 -6.16
N HIS A 104 -2.05 2.46 -6.64
CA HIS A 104 -1.29 3.01 -7.77
C HIS A 104 0.20 3.11 -7.45
N PHE A 105 0.55 3.59 -6.25
CA PHE A 105 1.95 3.66 -5.81
C PHE A 105 2.61 2.28 -5.78
N VAL A 106 1.94 1.27 -5.22
CA VAL A 106 2.44 -0.11 -5.22
C VAL A 106 2.54 -0.66 -6.64
N GLY A 107 1.57 -0.39 -7.51
CA GLY A 107 1.60 -0.78 -8.91
C GLY A 107 2.82 -0.21 -9.65
N ILE A 108 3.16 1.06 -9.43
CA ILE A 108 4.35 1.70 -9.99
C ILE A 108 5.62 1.04 -9.45
N ALA A 109 5.71 0.81 -8.14
CA ALA A 109 6.86 0.16 -7.53
C ALA A 109 7.09 -1.26 -8.07
N LEU A 110 6.02 -2.03 -8.28
CA LEU A 110 6.08 -3.35 -8.93
C LEU A 110 6.48 -3.24 -10.41
N GLY A 111 5.98 -2.24 -11.14
CA GLY A 111 6.38 -1.96 -12.52
C GLY A 111 7.87 -1.64 -12.65
N ILE A 112 8.41 -0.80 -11.77
CA ILE A 112 9.85 -0.51 -11.69
C ILE A 112 10.64 -1.79 -11.37
N SER A 113 10.16 -2.59 -10.42
CA SER A 113 10.80 -3.87 -10.06
C SER A 113 10.85 -4.83 -11.26
N MET A 114 9.78 -4.88 -12.06
CA MET A 114 9.73 -5.69 -13.28
C MET A 114 10.75 -5.22 -14.32
N LEU A 115 10.86 -3.90 -14.56
CA LEU A 115 11.87 -3.34 -15.45
C LEU A 115 13.30 -3.64 -14.97
N ALA A 116 13.54 -3.55 -13.66
CA ALA A 116 14.84 -3.88 -13.08
C ALA A 116 15.22 -5.35 -13.34
N ILE A 117 14.26 -6.27 -13.24
CA ILE A 117 14.48 -7.69 -13.56
C ILE A 117 14.85 -7.87 -15.04
N LEU A 118 14.18 -7.18 -15.96
CA LEU A 118 14.49 -7.27 -17.40
C LEU A 118 15.90 -6.78 -17.75
N LEU A 119 16.48 -5.89 -16.93
CA LEU A 119 17.85 -5.39 -17.09
C LEU A 119 18.92 -6.31 -16.47
N THR A 120 18.52 -7.35 -15.73
CA THR A 120 19.49 -8.30 -15.16
C THR A 120 20.08 -9.22 -16.23
N LYS A 121 21.39 -9.52 -16.11
CA LYS A 121 22.06 -10.45 -17.02
C LYS A 121 21.48 -11.85 -16.87
N ALA A 122 21.34 -12.56 -17.99
CA ALA A 122 20.94 -13.97 -18.00
C ALA A 122 21.81 -14.77 -17.03
N LEU A 123 21.19 -15.66 -16.25
CA LEU A 123 21.91 -16.49 -15.28
C LEU A 123 23.01 -17.33 -15.97
N PRO A 124 24.13 -17.58 -15.29
CA PRO A 124 25.18 -18.46 -15.81
C PRO A 124 24.58 -19.83 -16.17
N LYS A 125 24.92 -20.36 -17.35
CA LYS A 125 24.47 -21.69 -17.79
C LYS A 125 24.96 -22.74 -16.77
N GLY A 126 24.02 -23.36 -16.06
CA GLY A 126 24.31 -24.40 -15.07
C GLY A 126 23.65 -24.20 -13.70
N LEU A 127 23.08 -23.03 -13.41
CA LEU A 127 22.33 -22.83 -12.16
C LEU A 127 20.93 -23.46 -12.27
N LYS A 128 20.79 -24.72 -11.88
CA LYS A 128 19.48 -25.36 -11.72
C LYS A 128 18.77 -24.74 -10.53
N ALA A 129 17.71 -23.98 -10.79
CA ALA A 129 16.75 -23.58 -9.77
C ALA A 129 16.00 -24.82 -9.26
N GLY A 130 16.60 -25.57 -8.32
CA GLY A 130 15.92 -26.73 -7.73
C GLY A 130 16.77 -27.78 -7.02
N GLU A 131 18.11 -27.73 -7.09
CA GLU A 131 18.95 -28.72 -6.40
C GLU A 131 19.71 -28.06 -5.24
N ALA A 132 19.03 -27.88 -4.11
CA ALA A 132 19.65 -27.68 -2.82
C ALA A 132 18.91 -28.55 -1.80
N HIS A 133 19.56 -29.62 -1.37
CA HIS A 133 19.19 -30.41 -0.19
C HIS A 133 19.32 -29.56 1.08
#